data_AF-A0A0K9NUQ0-F1
#
_entry.id   AF-A0A0K9NUQ0-F1
#
_cell.length_a   1.000
_cell.length_b   1.000
_cell.length_c   1.000
_cell.angle_alpha   90.00
_cell.angle_beta   90.00
_cell.angle_gamma   90.00
#
_symmetry.space_group_name_H-M   'P 1'
#
loop_
_entity.id
_entity.type
_entity.pdbx_description
1 polymer ?
#
loop_
_entity_poly.entity_id
_entity_poly.type
_entity_poly.pdbx_seq_one_letter_code
_entity_poly.pdbx_strand_id
1 'polypeptide(L)'
;MAWSDEILGPDVASAGLHVSDYICRDASWILDLEEGMEASRYTSHPYSSYPKEWPPISEVVGTRELPPVLNERYNAAGGEGTALCGIFPEIRRAWASVDNSLFLWRFDK
;
A
#
# COMPACT_ATOMS: atom_id res chain seq x y z
N MET A 1 -23.47 -12.63 44.14
CA MET A 1 -22.18 -12.77 43.42
C MET A 1 -21.67 -11.37 43.14
N ALA A 2 -20.80 -10.83 43.99
CA ALA A 2 -20.35 -9.43 43.93
C ALA A 2 -18.82 -9.28 44.04
N TRP A 3 -18.08 -10.38 43.85
CA TRP A 3 -16.62 -10.43 44.03
C TRP A 3 -15.85 -10.18 42.72
N SER A 4 -16.55 -10.09 41.59
CA SER A 4 -15.93 -9.92 40.29
C SER A 4 -15.58 -8.45 39.99
N ASP A 5 -16.43 -7.49 40.34
CA ASP A 5 -16.23 -6.07 39.96
C ASP A 5 -15.08 -5.38 40.71
N GLU A 6 -14.89 -5.69 42.00
CA GLU A 6 -13.89 -5.02 42.85
C GLU A 6 -12.45 -5.47 42.55
N ILE A 7 -12.27 -6.72 42.10
CA ILE A 7 -10.95 -7.29 41.77
C ILE A 7 -10.59 -7.04 40.30
N LEU A 8 -11.58 -7.03 39.39
CA LEU A 8 -11.36 -6.67 37.97
C LEU A 8 -11.01 -5.20 37.79
N GLY A 9 -11.58 -4.28 38.58
CA GLY A 9 -11.28 -2.85 38.50
C GLY A 9 -9.79 -2.49 38.51
N PRO A 10 -8.99 -2.94 39.49
CA PRO A 10 -7.55 -2.64 39.56
C PRO A 10 -6.74 -3.33 38.46
N ASP A 11 -7.07 -4.56 38.08
CA ASP A 11 -6.38 -5.27 36.99
C ASP A 11 -6.65 -4.60 35.63
N VAL A 12 -7.89 -4.18 35.39
CA VAL A 12 -8.29 -3.43 34.19
C VAL A 12 -7.63 -2.05 34.16
N ALA A 13 -7.55 -1.35 35.29
CA ALA A 13 -6.86 -0.07 35.39
C ALA A 13 -5.35 -0.22 35.13
N SER A 14 -4.73 -1.26 35.69
CA SER A 14 -3.31 -1.59 35.46
C SER A 14 -3.03 -1.94 33.99
N ALA A 15 -3.87 -2.78 33.39
CA ALA A 15 -3.78 -3.10 31.97
C ALA A 15 -3.97 -1.85 31.08
N GLY A 16 -4.92 -0.98 31.42
CA GLY A 16 -5.16 0.29 30.72
C GLY A 16 -3.94 1.22 30.76
N LEU A 17 -3.26 1.33 31.91
CA LEU A 17 -2.01 2.09 32.03
C LEU A 17 -0.90 1.49 31.16
N HIS A 18 -0.72 0.17 31.16
CA HIS A 18 0.28 -0.50 30.33
C HIS A 18 0.01 -0.34 28.84
N VAL A 19 -1.23 -0.50 28.40
CA VAL A 19 -1.61 -0.30 26.99
C VAL A 19 -1.39 1.16 26.59
N SER A 20 -1.77 2.11 27.44
CA SER A 20 -1.59 3.54 27.16
C SER A 20 -0.12 3.92 27.07
N ASP A 21 0.72 3.46 28.02
CA ASP A 21 2.17 3.67 27.99
C ASP A 21 2.78 3.05 26.73
N TYR A 22 2.35 1.85 26.35
CA TYR A 22 2.84 1.21 25.12
C TYR A 22 2.45 1.99 23.85
N ILE A 23 1.20 2.47 23.74
CA ILE A 23 0.77 3.30 22.62
C ILE A 23 1.59 4.60 22.55
N CYS A 24 1.82 5.26 23.69
CA CYS A 24 2.62 6.48 23.75
C CYS A 24 4.07 6.22 23.30
N ARG A 25 4.65 5.09 23.73
CA ARG A 25 6.00 4.68 23.33
C ARG A 25 6.08 4.35 21.85
N ASP A 26 5.13 3.58 21.33
CA ASP A 26 5.07 3.19 19.92
C ASP A 26 4.94 4.43 19.02
N ALA A 27 4.06 5.37 19.39
CA ALA A 27 3.92 6.66 18.72
C ALA A 27 5.20 7.50 18.77
N SER A 28 5.97 7.43 19.86
CA SER A 28 7.25 8.15 20.01
C SER A 28 8.45 7.48 19.33
N TRP A 29 8.36 6.16 19.04
CA TRP A 29 9.41 5.38 18.40
C TRP A 29 9.38 5.45 16.88
N ILE A 30 8.26 5.88 16.30
CA ILE A 30 8.19 6.21 14.89
C ILE A 30 8.93 7.54 14.72
N LEU A 31 10.23 7.44 14.36
CA LEU A 31 11.00 8.58 13.87
C LEU A 31 10.24 9.23 12.71
N ASP A 32 10.40 10.54 12.57
CA ASP A 32 9.94 11.21 11.37
C ASP A 32 10.60 10.53 10.15
N LEU A 33 9.79 10.23 9.13
CA LEU A 33 10.25 9.46 7.98
C LEU A 33 11.41 10.17 7.27
N GLU A 34 11.40 11.51 7.23
CA GLU A 34 12.49 12.28 6.64
C GLU A 34 13.78 12.09 7.43
N GLU A 35 13.72 12.17 8.75
CA GLU A 35 14.87 11.97 9.64
C GLU A 35 15.42 10.53 9.56
N GLY A 36 14.53 9.52 9.58
CA GLY A 36 14.92 8.12 9.44
C GLY A 36 15.54 7.78 8.08
N MET A 37 15.16 8.52 7.03
CA MET A 37 15.72 8.37 5.68
C MET A 37 16.96 9.23 5.42
N GLU A 38 17.42 10.08 6.35
CA GLU A 38 18.59 10.94 6.15
C GLU A 38 19.83 10.13 5.74
N ALA A 39 20.00 8.96 6.33
CA ALA A 39 21.10 8.06 6.02
C ALA A 39 21.09 7.59 4.55
N SER A 40 19.90 7.41 3.95
CA SER A 40 19.75 7.01 2.54
C SER A 40 20.18 8.07 1.53
N ARG A 41 20.35 9.34 1.96
CA ARG A 41 20.83 10.43 1.10
C ARG A 41 22.32 10.30 0.75
N TYR A 42 23.08 9.53 1.52
CA TYR A 42 24.49 9.28 1.25
C TYR A 42 24.65 8.11 0.27
N THR A 43 25.39 8.32 -0.82
CA THR A 43 25.61 7.34 -1.90
C THR A 43 26.34 6.05 -1.46
N SER A 44 26.90 6.04 -0.25
CA SER A 44 27.53 4.88 0.38
C SER A 44 26.55 3.96 1.13
N HIS A 45 25.25 4.29 1.16
CA HIS A 45 24.28 3.52 1.93
C HIS A 45 23.82 2.22 1.24
N PRO A 46 23.66 1.12 2.00
CA PRO A 46 23.37 -0.22 1.49
C PRO A 46 21.95 -0.42 0.93
N TYR A 47 21.15 0.64 0.78
CA TYR A 47 19.82 0.55 0.16
C TYR A 47 19.85 0.46 -1.38
N SER A 48 21.03 0.35 -2.00
CA SER A 48 21.14 0.18 -3.46
C SER A 48 20.62 -1.18 -3.96
N SER A 49 20.49 -2.16 -3.08
CA SER A 49 19.82 -3.43 -3.37
C SER A 49 19.25 -4.05 -2.10
N TYR A 50 17.99 -4.48 -2.14
CA TYR A 50 17.36 -5.18 -1.03
C TYR A 50 18.15 -6.45 -0.65
N PRO A 51 18.51 -6.66 0.63
CA PRO A 51 19.25 -7.86 1.04
C PRO A 51 18.50 -9.13 0.61
N LYS A 52 19.22 -10.08 0.00
CA LYS A 52 18.62 -11.28 -0.57
C LYS A 52 18.02 -12.21 0.48
N GLU A 53 18.52 -12.12 1.72
CA GLU A 53 18.07 -12.92 2.86
C GLU A 53 16.80 -12.37 3.52
N TRP A 54 16.38 -11.15 3.20
CA TRP A 54 15.18 -10.55 3.78
C TRP A 54 13.94 -10.95 2.99
N PRO A 55 12.77 -11.11 3.66
CA PRO A 55 11.51 -11.35 2.99
C PRO A 55 11.21 -10.22 2.00
N PRO A 56 10.63 -10.45 0.81
CA PRO A 56 10.33 -9.38 -0.14
C PRO A 56 9.54 -8.23 0.51
N ILE A 57 9.91 -6.97 0.22
CA ILE A 57 9.16 -5.79 0.69
C ILE A 57 7.70 -5.83 0.22
N SER A 58 7.49 -6.34 -1.00
CA SER A 58 6.17 -6.50 -1.58
C SER A 58 6.02 -7.88 -2.19
N GLU A 59 4.83 -8.44 -2.06
CA GLU A 59 4.41 -9.67 -2.71
C GLU A 59 3.42 -9.32 -3.82
N VAL A 60 3.63 -9.89 -5.02
CA VAL A 60 2.67 -9.77 -6.12
C VAL A 60 1.55 -10.78 -5.87
N VAL A 61 0.47 -10.30 -5.26
CA VAL A 61 -0.71 -11.13 -4.92
C VAL A 61 -1.45 -11.64 -6.18
N GLY A 62 -1.35 -10.92 -7.30
CA GLY A 62 -1.91 -11.39 -8.57
C GLY A 62 -1.68 -10.43 -9.74
N THR A 63 -1.75 -11.00 -10.95
CA THR A 63 -1.64 -10.28 -12.23
C THR A 63 -2.99 -10.35 -12.94
N ARG A 64 -3.38 -9.26 -13.62
CA ARG A 64 -4.64 -9.18 -14.36
C ARG A 64 -4.37 -8.75 -15.79
N GLU A 65 -5.02 -9.43 -16.72
CA GLU A 65 -4.97 -9.12 -18.14
C GLU A 65 -5.81 -7.89 -18.49
N LEU A 66 -5.43 -7.21 -19.56
CA LEU A 66 -6.21 -6.09 -20.10
C LEU A 66 -7.51 -6.59 -20.74
N PRO A 67 -8.60 -5.80 -20.71
CA PRO A 67 -9.84 -6.16 -21.39
C PRO A 67 -9.60 -6.43 -22.89
N PRO A 68 -10.12 -7.52 -23.47
CA PRO A 68 -9.89 -7.87 -24.87
C PRO A 68 -10.27 -6.75 -25.85
N VAL A 69 -11.36 -6.03 -25.58
CA VAL A 69 -11.84 -4.90 -26.40
C VAL A 69 -10.81 -3.78 -26.50
N LEU A 70 -10.01 -3.55 -25.45
CA LEU A 70 -8.93 -2.57 -25.48
C LEU A 70 -7.81 -3.04 -26.42
N ASN A 71 -7.40 -4.31 -26.32
CA ASN A 71 -6.37 -4.88 -27.18
C ASN A 71 -6.80 -4.84 -28.66
N GLU A 72 -8.05 -5.23 -28.94
CA GLU A 72 -8.62 -5.16 -30.28
C GLU A 72 -8.60 -3.73 -30.83
N ARG A 73 -9.01 -2.74 -30.02
CA ARG A 73 -9.05 -1.35 -30.47
C ARG A 73 -7.65 -0.79 -30.72
N TYR A 74 -6.71 -1.08 -29.82
CA TYR A 74 -5.32 -0.68 -29.96
C TYR A 74 -4.69 -1.29 -31.22
N ASN A 75 -4.89 -2.59 -31.45
CA ASN A 75 -4.38 -3.28 -32.64
C ASN A 75 -5.03 -2.78 -33.93
N ALA A 76 -6.33 -2.43 -33.90
CA ALA A 76 -7.03 -1.86 -35.05
C ALA A 76 -6.52 -0.46 -35.44
N ALA A 77 -5.92 0.28 -34.50
CA ALA A 77 -5.27 1.56 -34.79
C ALA A 77 -3.88 1.40 -35.45
N GLY A 78 -3.45 0.17 -35.74
CA GLY A 78 -2.21 -0.11 -36.47
C GLY A 78 -0.92 0.29 -35.74
N GLY A 79 -1.01 0.60 -34.44
CA GLY A 79 0.12 1.13 -33.66
C GLY A 79 0.51 2.58 -33.98
N GLU A 80 -0.27 3.28 -34.81
CA GLU A 80 -0.05 4.70 -35.14
C GLU A 80 -0.83 5.64 -34.20
N GLY A 81 -1.75 5.09 -33.41
CA GLY A 81 -2.58 5.83 -32.47
C GLY A 81 -1.87 6.17 -31.15
N THR A 82 -2.28 7.27 -30.51
CA THR A 82 -1.77 7.62 -29.17
C THR A 82 -2.53 6.81 -28.12
N ALA A 83 -1.80 6.02 -27.33
CA ALA A 83 -2.35 5.26 -26.23
C ALA A 83 -1.73 5.67 -24.89
N LEU A 84 -2.59 5.92 -23.90
CA LEU A 84 -2.19 6.19 -22.51
C LEU A 84 -3.00 5.28 -21.60
N CYS A 85 -2.43 4.90 -20.46
CA CYS A 85 -3.13 4.10 -19.46
C CYS A 85 -2.76 4.54 -18.05
N GLY A 86 -3.61 4.17 -17.09
CA GLY A 86 -3.39 4.47 -15.69
C GLY A 86 -4.46 3.86 -14.79
N ILE A 87 -4.43 4.27 -13.52
CA ILE A 87 -5.37 3.81 -12.51
C ILE A 87 -5.99 5.00 -11.78
N PHE A 88 -7.26 4.84 -11.41
CA PHE A 88 -7.97 5.66 -10.43
C PHE A 88 -8.21 4.80 -9.18
N PRO A 89 -7.29 4.84 -8.19
CA PRO A 89 -7.38 3.97 -7.02
C PRO A 89 -8.64 4.24 -6.19
N GLU A 90 -9.09 5.49 -6.09
CA GLU A 90 -10.23 5.92 -5.28
C GLU A 90 -11.55 5.27 -5.74
N ILE A 91 -11.70 5.07 -7.06
CA ILE A 91 -12.89 4.44 -7.65
C ILE A 91 -12.64 2.99 -8.09
N ARG A 92 -11.46 2.44 -7.79
CA ARG A 92 -11.04 1.08 -8.16
C ARG A 92 -11.22 0.80 -9.65
N ARG A 93 -10.76 1.74 -10.49
CA ARG A 93 -10.82 1.60 -11.94
C ARG A 93 -9.45 1.75 -12.57
N ALA A 94 -9.18 0.94 -13.58
CA ALA A 94 -8.10 1.18 -14.53
C ALA A 94 -8.70 1.82 -15.76
N TRP A 95 -7.91 2.65 -16.43
CA TRP A 95 -8.32 3.35 -17.63
C TRP A 95 -7.26 3.24 -18.72
N ALA A 96 -7.72 3.34 -19.96
CA ALA A 96 -6.87 3.50 -21.11
C ALA A 96 -7.56 4.37 -22.15
N SER A 97 -6.85 5.32 -22.73
CA SER A 97 -7.30 6.06 -23.90
C SER A 97 -6.61 5.50 -25.13
N VAL A 98 -7.36 5.25 -26.20
CA VAL A 98 -6.84 4.93 -27.53
C VAL A 98 -7.48 5.91 -28.51
N ASP A 99 -6.68 6.84 -29.01
CA ASP A 99 -7.12 7.95 -29.86
C ASP A 99 -8.27 8.77 -29.24
N ASN A 100 -9.48 8.61 -29.76
CA ASN A 100 -10.69 9.31 -29.34
C ASN A 100 -11.60 8.48 -28.42
N SER A 101 -11.14 7.30 -28.00
CA SER A 101 -11.91 6.36 -27.19
C SER A 101 -11.31 6.24 -25.79
N LEU A 102 -12.14 6.33 -24.75
CA LEU A 102 -11.76 6.10 -23.36
C LEU A 102 -12.39 4.81 -22.85
N PHE A 103 -11.54 3.91 -22.34
CA PHE A 103 -11.92 2.67 -21.69
C PHE A 103 -11.75 2.81 -20.19
N LEU A 104 -12.72 2.32 -19.42
CA LEU A 104 -12.69 2.30 -17.97
C LEU A 104 -13.21 0.95 -17.48
N TRP A 105 -12.41 0.21 -16.70
CA TRP A 105 -12.79 -1.10 -16.20
C TRP A 105 -12.36 -1.29 -14.74
N ARG A 106 -12.97 -2.26 -14.06
CA ARG A 106 -12.60 -2.62 -12.69
C ARG A 106 -11.32 -3.44 -12.70
N PHE A 107 -10.30 -3.00 -11.96
CA PHE A 107 -9.11 -3.80 -11.71
C PHE A 107 -9.25 -4.70 -10.49
N ASP A 108 -10.34 -4.60 -9.73
CA ASP A 108 -10.60 -5.42 -8.54
C ASP A 108 -11.54 -6.59 -8.80
N LYS A 109 -12.09 -6.71 -10.02
CA LYS A 109 -12.90 -7.85 -10.49
C LYS A 109 -12.20 -8.69 -11.55
#